data_AF-A0AAV6M611-F1
#
_entry.id   AF-A0AAV6M611-F1
#
_cell.length_a   1.000
_cell.length_b   1.000
_cell.length_c   1.000
_cell.angle_alpha   90.00
_cell.angle_beta   90.00
_cell.angle_gamma   90.00
#
_symmetry.space_group_name_H-M   'P 1'
#
loop_
_entity.id
_entity.type
_entity.pdbx_description
1 polymer ?
#
loop_
_entity_poly.entity_id
_entity_poly.type
_entity_poly.pdbx_seq_one_letter_code
_entity_poly.pdbx_strand_id
1 'polypeptide(L)' 'MPLSFSRLGKSIPFSGLFRQLEQEMETVIRVLQPGPLGIIEHKFSAEEMRRAQSTVGEAVNNWRRNSSILK' A
#
# COMPACT_ATOMS: atom_id res chain seq x y z
N MET A 1 18.69 -50.96 34.22
CA MET A 1 19.11 -49.57 34.02
C MET A 1 19.01 -49.22 32.54
N PRO A 2 18.22 -48.21 32.14
CA PRO A 2 18.39 -47.64 30.80
C PRO A 2 18.62 -46.13 30.83
N LEU A 3 19.79 -45.78 30.32
CA LEU A 3 20.16 -44.65 29.46
C LEU A 3 19.39 -43.33 29.63
N SER A 4 20.12 -42.36 30.19
CA SER A 4 19.81 -40.94 30.24
C SER A 4 19.73 -40.32 28.84
N PHE A 5 18.65 -39.56 28.60
CA PHE A 5 18.49 -38.65 27.46
C PHE A 5 18.77 -37.19 27.88
N SER A 6 19.73 -36.95 28.76
CA SER A 6 20.28 -35.61 28.97
C SER A 6 21.08 -35.21 27.73
N ARG A 7 20.48 -34.62 26.67
CA ARG A 7 21.14 -33.69 25.69
C ARG A 7 20.39 -33.34 24.39
N LEU A 8 19.06 -33.42 24.28
CA LEU A 8 18.37 -32.99 23.03
C LEU A 8 17.52 -31.72 23.12
N GLY A 9 17.76 -30.86 24.10
CA GLY A 9 17.27 -29.47 24.07
C GLY A 9 18.28 -28.55 23.41
N LYS A 10 18.62 -28.77 22.13
CA LYS A 10 19.40 -27.79 21.34
C LYS A 10 18.59 -26.50 21.32
N SER A 11 19.03 -25.50 22.08
CA SER A 11 18.51 -24.15 22.02
C SER A 11 18.60 -23.68 20.56
N ILE A 12 17.44 -23.48 19.95
CA ILE A 12 17.33 -22.91 18.62
C ILE A 12 17.88 -21.47 18.75
N PRO A 13 18.98 -21.09 18.05
CA PRO A 13 19.66 -19.81 18.26
C PRO A 13 18.91 -18.63 17.63
N PHE A 14 17.70 -18.86 17.11
CA PHE A 14 16.92 -17.87 16.37
C PHE A 14 15.97 -17.04 17.27
N SER A 15 15.88 -17.33 18.57
CA SER A 15 14.93 -16.64 19.47
C SER A 15 15.17 -15.13 19.64
N GLY A 16 16.41 -14.66 19.46
CA GLY A 16 16.73 -13.23 19.50
C GLY A 16 16.26 -12.47 18.27
N LEU A 17 16.44 -13.07 17.08
CA LEU A 17 16.07 -12.44 15.80
C LEU A 17 14.54 -12.33 15.65
N PHE A 18 13.81 -13.39 16.05
CA PHE A 18 12.35 -13.38 16.00
C PHE A 18 11.75 -12.34 16.96
N ARG A 19 12.31 -12.18 18.16
CA ARG A 19 11.88 -11.12 19.10
C ARG A 19 12.11 -9.72 18.55
N GLN A 20 13.22 -9.51 17.85
CA GLN A 20 13.51 -8.22 17.24
C GLN A 20 12.56 -7.93 16.07
N LEU A 21 12.27 -8.93 15.23
CA LEU A 21 11.29 -8.81 14.14
C LEU A 21 9.87 -8.57 14.66
N GLU A 22 9.47 -9.22 15.76
CA GLU A 22 8.18 -8.96 16.42
C GLU A 22 8.07 -7.52 16.92
N GLN A 23 9.14 -6.97 17.52
CA GLN A 23 9.18 -5.58 17.98
C GLN A 23 9.20 -4.57 16.83
N GLU A 24 9.94 -4.87 15.76
CA GLU A 24 9.96 -4.04 14.55
C GLU A 24 8.60 -4.07 13.84
N MET A 25 7.95 -5.23 13.76
CA MET A 25 6.59 -5.37 13.23
C MET A 25 5.56 -4.63 14.09
N GLU A 26 5.64 -4.73 15.42
CA GLU A 26 4.79 -3.98 16.34
C GLU A 26 4.97 -2.46 16.16
N THR A 27 6.21 -2.01 15.95
CA THR A 27 6.53 -0.59 15.71
C THR A 27 5.98 -0.11 14.36
N VAL A 28 6.09 -0.92 13.31
CA VAL A 28 5.52 -0.60 11.98
C VAL A 28 4.00 -0.52 12.05
N ILE A 29 3.34 -1.41 12.80
CA ILE A 29 1.88 -1.35 13.01
C ILE A 29 1.47 -0.08 13.76
N ARG A 30 2.28 0.40 14.71
CA ARG A 30 2.03 1.67 15.44
C ARG A 30 2.25 2.92 14.58
N VAL A 31 3.22 2.90 13.67
CA VAL A 31 3.47 4.00 12.72
C VAL A 31 2.40 4.03 11.62
N LEU A 32 1.89 2.85 11.24
CA LEU A 32 0.73 2.68 10.36
C LEU A 32 -0.58 2.68 11.16
N GLN A 33 -0.74 3.56 12.16
CA GLN A 33 -2.11 3.85 12.58
C GLN A 33 -2.82 4.40 11.33
N PRO A 34 -3.84 3.70 10.79
CA PRO A 34 -4.69 4.34 9.82
C PRO A 34 -5.25 5.56 10.55
N GLY A 35 -4.88 6.76 10.10
CA GLY A 35 -5.55 7.98 10.51
C GLY A 35 -7.06 7.76 10.40
N PRO A 36 -7.88 8.49 11.16
CA PRO A 36 -9.32 8.24 11.22
C PRO A 36 -9.84 7.97 9.80
N LEU A 37 -10.44 6.78 9.61
CA LEU A 37 -11.07 6.33 8.36
C LEU A 37 -12.32 7.16 8.09
N GLY A 38 -12.24 8.48 8.26
CA GLY A 38 -13.17 9.40 7.66
C GLY A 38 -12.99 9.21 6.17
N ILE A 39 -13.98 8.63 5.52
CA ILE A 39 -14.14 8.75 4.08
C ILE A 39 -14.24 10.24 3.83
N ILE A 40 -13.11 10.88 3.48
CA ILE A 40 -13.13 12.26 3.08
C ILE A 40 -13.73 12.24 1.68
N GLU A 41 -15.04 12.40 1.63
CA GLU A 41 -15.79 12.57 0.39
C GLU A 41 -15.31 13.89 -0.23
N HIS A 42 -14.22 13.84 -0.99
CA HIS A 42 -13.78 14.94 -1.84
C HIS A 42 -14.78 15.03 -3.00
N LYS A 43 -15.92 15.67 -2.73
CA LYS A 43 -16.84 16.08 -3.79
C LYS A 43 -16.11 17.10 -4.63
N PHE A 44 -15.84 16.75 -5.88
CA PHE A 44 -15.36 17.73 -6.85
C PHE A 44 -16.35 18.88 -6.91
N SER A 45 -15.82 20.10 -6.87
CA SER A 45 -16.60 21.29 -7.13
C SER A 45 -17.13 21.27 -8.57
N ALA A 46 -18.22 22.00 -8.81
CA ALA A 46 -18.78 22.14 -10.16
C ALA A 46 -17.73 22.72 -11.14
N GLU A 47 -16.85 23.59 -10.66
CA GLU A 47 -15.76 24.19 -11.43
C GLU A 47 -14.70 23.16 -11.83
N GLU A 48 -14.33 22.24 -10.92
CA GLU A 48 -13.40 21.16 -11.21
C GLU A 48 -13.98 20.17 -12.23
N MET A 49 -15.26 19.81 -12.07
CA MET A 49 -15.96 18.96 -13.04
C MET A 49 -16.01 19.61 -14.42
N ARG A 50 -16.35 20.91 -14.49
CA ARG A 50 -16.40 21.66 -15.75
C ARG A 50 -15.03 21.74 -16.42
N ARG A 51 -13.97 21.99 -15.63
CA ARG A 51 -12.58 21.99 -16.13
C ARG A 51 -12.19 20.63 -16.69
N ALA A 52 -12.46 19.56 -15.96
CA ALA A 52 -12.16 18.20 -16.40
C ALA A 52 -12.89 17.86 -17.72
N GLN A 53 -14.17 18.21 -17.84
CA GLN A 53 -14.94 18.01 -19.06
C GLN A 53 -14.35 18.77 -20.26
N SER A 54 -13.94 20.03 -20.07
CA SER A 54 -13.29 20.83 -21.11
C SER A 54 -12.00 20.16 -21.58
N THR A 55 -11.14 19.77 -20.65
CA THR A 55 -9.85 19.11 -20.95
C THR A 55 -10.04 17.80 -21.71
N VAL A 56 -11.00 16.97 -21.28
CA VAL A 56 -11.30 15.71 -21.98
C VAL A 56 -11.83 15.98 -23.38
N GLY A 57 -12.74 16.96 -23.53
CA GLY A 57 -13.27 17.35 -24.84
C GLY A 57 -12.19 17.81 -25.82
N GLU A 58 -11.24 18.63 -25.35
CA GLU A 58 -10.09 19.07 -26.15
C GLU A 58 -9.18 17.89 -26.54
N ALA A 59 -8.86 17.01 -25.60
CA ALA A 59 -8.02 15.84 -25.85
C ALA A 59 -8.64 14.91 -26.90
N VAL A 60 -9.94 14.63 -26.80
CA VAL A 60 -10.68 13.80 -27.77
C VAL A 60 -10.71 14.46 -29.15
N ASN A 61 -10.96 15.77 -29.21
CA ASN A 61 -10.97 16.50 -30.48
C ASN A 61 -9.58 16.50 -31.14
N ASN A 62 -8.52 16.70 -30.36
CA ASN A 62 -7.15 16.66 -30.86
C ASN A 62 -6.78 15.26 -31.34
N TRP A 63 -7.14 14.21 -30.60
CA TRP A 63 -6.97 12.83 -31.04
C TRP A 63 -7.70 12.56 -32.34
N ARG A 64 -8.98 12.97 -32.47
CA ARG A 64 -9.76 12.79 -33.70
C ARG A 64 -9.09 13.48 -34.89
N ARG A 65 -8.67 14.74 -34.74
CA ARG A 65 -7.94 15.48 -35.79
C ARG A 65 -6.66 14.78 -36.20
N ASN A 66 -5.86 14.33 -35.24
CA ASN A 66 -4.61 13.64 -35.53
C ASN A 66 -4.84 12.25 -36.13
N SER A 67 -5.89 11.55 -35.72
CA SER A 67 -6.27 10.24 -36.28
C SER A 67 -6.68 10.33 -37.76
N SER A 68 -7.25 11.47 -38.19
CA SER A 68 -7.55 11.72 -39.60
C SER A 68 -6.34 12.12 -40.44
N ILE A 69 -5.26 12.59 -39.83
CA ILE A 69 -4.00 12.96 -40.50
C ILE A 69 -3.08 11.74 -40.63
N LEU A 70 -3.23 10.74 -39.75
CA LEU A 70 -2.42 9.51 -39.71
C LEU A 70 -3.07 8.33 -40.46
N LYS A 71 -4.15 8.56 -41.21
CA LYS A 71 -4.75 7.58 -42.13
C LYS A 71 -4.25 7.83 -43.55
#